data_AF-A0A7C8IPM0-F1
#
_entry.id   AF-A0A7C8IPM0-F1
#
_cell.length_a   1.000
_cell.length_b   1.000
_cell.length_c   1.000
_cell.angle_alpha   90.00
_cell.angle_beta   90.00
_cell.angle_gamma   90.00
#
_symmetry.space_group_name_H-M   'P 1'
#
loop_
_entity.id
_entity.type
_entity.pdbx_description
1 polymer ?
#
loop_
_entity_poly.entity_id
_entity_poly.type
_entity_poly.pdbx_seq_one_letter_code
_entity_poly.pdbx_strand_id
1 'polypeptide(L)'
;MAQVDASLTIDASEQVKALLLRLHNSSLAQEEELNKPDEKLSTLKALKAKGDAGDATALADYQRQFDDLMRDKMIALEQDKALFVYHLCRALSATRIVEAGTSFGLSTIYLALAVGQNASKLDPEQGKAAKVIATENEASKAILARQHWKEAGVEVEPWIELREGDLRQTLASNLPMEIDFVLFDIWTPMVVPTLRLLEPNLKKGAVLVADNVTSSASGYDDFHDYIKTRRNAYRSLVLPYSGGLEFTIYDP
;
A
#
# COMPACT_ATOMS: atom_id res chain seq x y z
N MET A 1 -27.87 -7.96 -11.02
CA MET A 1 -27.40 -6.67 -11.56
C MET A 1 -26.08 -6.94 -12.27
N ALA A 2 -25.87 -6.42 -13.47
CA ALA A 2 -24.55 -6.53 -14.11
C ALA A 2 -23.53 -5.87 -13.19
N GLN A 3 -22.45 -6.58 -12.87
CA GLN A 3 -21.36 -6.05 -12.05
C GLN A 3 -20.78 -4.86 -12.81
N VAL A 4 -20.68 -3.70 -12.15
CA VAL A 4 -20.01 -2.53 -12.74
C VAL A 4 -18.58 -2.96 -13.02
N ASP A 5 -18.14 -2.85 -14.27
CA ASP A 5 -16.72 -2.97 -14.59
C ASP A 5 -16.03 -1.74 -14.05
N ALA A 6 -15.51 -1.88 -12.82
CA ALA A 6 -14.93 -0.77 -12.10
C ALA A 6 -13.65 -0.25 -12.79
N SER A 7 -13.01 -1.02 -13.68
CA SER A 7 -11.90 -0.53 -14.50
C SER A 7 -12.31 0.58 -15.49
N LEU A 8 -13.57 0.57 -15.95
CA LEU A 8 -14.13 1.63 -16.79
C LEU A 8 -14.40 2.93 -16.04
N THR A 9 -14.35 2.91 -14.70
CA THR A 9 -14.61 4.08 -13.85
C THR A 9 -13.36 4.90 -13.55
N ILE A 10 -12.17 4.43 -13.95
CA ILE A 10 -10.95 5.23 -13.89
C ILE A 10 -10.96 6.23 -15.04
N ASP A 11 -10.95 7.51 -14.69
CA ASP A 11 -10.66 8.59 -15.63
C ASP A 11 -9.14 8.66 -15.83
N ALA A 12 -8.62 8.09 -16.92
CA ALA A 12 -7.19 8.12 -17.27
C ALA A 12 -7.01 7.87 -18.77
N SER A 13 -5.84 8.18 -19.31
CA SER A 13 -5.50 7.77 -20.68
C SER A 13 -5.50 6.25 -20.86
N GLU A 14 -5.71 5.82 -22.10
CA GLU A 14 -5.64 4.40 -22.47
C GLU A 14 -4.25 3.80 -22.22
N GLN A 15 -3.19 4.62 -22.24
CA GLN A 15 -1.83 4.20 -21.88
C GLN A 15 -1.76 3.76 -20.42
N VAL A 16 -2.30 4.57 -19.49
CA VAL A 16 -2.35 4.24 -18.07
C VAL A 16 -3.23 3.00 -17.84
N LYS A 17 -4.41 2.93 -18.46
CA LYS A 17 -5.31 1.77 -18.31
C LYS A 17 -4.69 0.47 -18.81
N ALA A 18 -4.03 0.50 -19.97
CA ALA A 18 -3.35 -0.67 -20.53
C ALA A 18 -2.18 -1.13 -19.64
N LEU A 19 -1.42 -0.18 -19.08
CA LEU A 19 -0.36 -0.49 -18.12
C LEU A 19 -0.93 -1.15 -16.86
N LEU A 20 -1.98 -0.57 -16.25
CA LEU A 20 -2.63 -1.14 -15.06
C LEU A 20 -3.11 -2.57 -15.31
N LEU A 21 -3.80 -2.81 -16.43
CA LEU A 21 -4.27 -4.15 -16.80
C LEU A 21 -3.10 -5.13 -16.93
N ARG A 22 -2.01 -4.72 -17.60
CA ARG A 22 -0.83 -5.57 -17.77
C ARG A 22 -0.19 -5.91 -16.43
N LEU A 23 -0.02 -4.93 -15.54
CA LEU A 23 0.58 -5.13 -14.23
C LEU A 23 -0.29 -6.00 -13.33
N HIS A 24 -1.60 -5.80 -13.30
CA HIS A 24 -2.52 -6.69 -12.56
C HIS A 24 -2.44 -8.13 -13.07
N ASN A 25 -2.46 -8.34 -14.39
CA ASN A 25 -2.30 -9.69 -14.96
C ASN A 25 -0.95 -10.33 -14.59
N SER A 26 0.13 -9.54 -14.57
CA SER A 26 1.44 -10.02 -14.13
C SER A 26 1.48 -10.34 -12.63
N SER A 27 0.79 -9.58 -11.77
CA SER A 27 0.68 -9.88 -10.33
C SER A 27 -0.06 -11.19 -10.12
N LEU A 28 -1.24 -11.31 -10.73
CA LEU A 28 -2.09 -12.51 -10.65
C LEU A 28 -1.36 -13.76 -11.14
N ALA A 29 -0.62 -13.66 -12.24
CA ALA A 29 0.18 -14.77 -12.73
C ALA A 29 1.26 -15.20 -11.71
N GLN A 30 1.94 -14.25 -11.06
CA GLN A 30 2.92 -14.57 -10.03
C GLN A 30 2.28 -15.16 -8.76
N GLU A 31 1.12 -14.66 -8.35
CA GLU A 31 0.33 -15.25 -7.25
C GLU A 31 -0.10 -16.69 -7.57
N GLU A 32 -0.56 -16.95 -8.79
CA GLU A 32 -0.93 -18.30 -9.23
C GLU A 32 0.27 -19.25 -9.19
N GLU A 33 1.43 -18.81 -9.68
CA GLU A 33 2.67 -19.60 -9.59
C GLU A 33 3.09 -19.87 -8.13
N LEU A 34 3.00 -18.86 -7.24
CA LEU A 34 3.32 -19.04 -5.82
C LEU A 34 2.35 -19.96 -5.09
N ASN A 35 1.11 -20.08 -5.56
CA ASN A 35 0.10 -20.94 -4.96
C ASN A 35 0.20 -22.40 -5.41
N LYS A 36 1.01 -22.70 -6.43
CA LYS A 36 1.24 -24.09 -6.85
C LYS A 36 1.92 -24.88 -5.73
N PRO A 37 1.57 -26.17 -5.57
CA PRO A 37 2.26 -27.02 -4.61
C PRO A 37 3.76 -27.12 -4.93
N ASP A 38 4.58 -26.63 -4.01
CA ASP A 38 6.04 -26.70 -4.06
C ASP A 38 6.58 -27.11 -2.68
N GLU A 39 7.68 -27.86 -2.67
CA GLU A 39 8.38 -28.32 -1.47
C GLU A 39 8.87 -27.13 -0.61
N LYS A 40 9.26 -26.02 -1.25
CA LYS A 40 9.63 -24.79 -0.53
C LYS A 40 8.43 -24.18 0.20
N LEU A 41 7.26 -24.16 -0.44
CA LEU A 41 6.04 -23.62 0.15
C LEU A 41 5.50 -24.50 1.30
N SER A 42 5.59 -25.83 1.17
CA SER A 42 5.21 -26.75 2.24
C SER A 42 6.11 -26.58 3.47
N THR A 43 7.41 -26.38 3.26
CA THR A 43 8.38 -26.07 4.31
C THR A 43 8.04 -24.75 5.02
N LEU A 44 7.76 -23.69 4.26
CA LEU A 44 7.34 -22.40 4.83
C LEU A 44 6.06 -22.50 5.65
N LYS A 45 5.04 -23.23 5.16
CA LYS A 45 3.80 -23.48 5.90
C LYS A 45 4.05 -24.20 7.22
N ALA A 46 4.95 -25.20 7.22
CA ALA A 46 5.32 -25.93 8.43
C ALA A 46 6.07 -25.04 9.44
N LEU A 47 7.00 -24.20 8.98
CA LEU A 47 7.70 -23.23 9.84
C LEU A 47 6.73 -22.20 10.42
N LYS A 48 5.82 -21.66 9.61
CA LYS A 48 4.78 -20.73 10.07
C LYS A 48 3.92 -21.36 11.16
N ALA A 49 3.42 -22.58 10.94
CA ALA A 49 2.57 -23.26 11.92
C ALA A 49 3.27 -23.48 13.26
N LYS A 50 4.58 -23.77 13.27
CA LYS A 50 5.38 -23.85 14.49
C LYS A 50 5.56 -22.49 15.15
N GLY A 51 5.83 -21.45 14.35
CA GLY A 51 5.93 -20.07 14.82
C GLY A 51 4.65 -19.57 15.47
N ASP A 52 3.51 -19.81 14.84
CA ASP A 52 2.17 -19.50 15.37
C ASP A 52 1.87 -20.27 16.68
N ALA A 53 2.49 -21.43 16.87
CA ALA A 53 2.43 -22.22 18.11
C ALA A 53 3.45 -21.78 19.18
N GLY A 54 4.20 -20.69 18.95
CA GLY A 54 5.13 -20.09 19.91
C GLY A 54 6.61 -20.46 19.72
N ASP A 55 6.98 -21.18 18.67
CA ASP A 55 8.39 -21.45 18.35
C ASP A 55 9.06 -20.22 17.72
N ALA A 56 9.75 -19.44 18.54
CA ALA A 56 10.43 -18.23 18.11
C ALA A 56 11.51 -18.47 17.05
N THR A 57 12.20 -19.62 17.08
CA THR A 57 13.22 -19.95 16.08
C THR A 57 12.58 -20.29 14.74
N ALA A 58 11.53 -21.10 14.74
CA ALA A 58 10.78 -21.41 13.53
C ALA A 58 10.12 -20.17 12.93
N LEU A 59 9.62 -19.25 13.76
CA LEU A 59 9.08 -17.97 13.31
C LEU A 59 10.15 -17.12 12.61
N ALA A 60 11.35 -17.00 13.21
CA ALA A 60 12.45 -16.25 12.61
C ALA A 60 12.98 -16.88 11.31
N ASP A 61 13.02 -18.21 11.24
CA ASP A 61 13.38 -18.93 10.01
C ASP A 61 12.31 -18.77 8.92
N TYR A 62 11.02 -18.85 9.29
CA TYR A 62 9.90 -18.58 8.38
C TYR A 62 10.00 -17.17 7.80
N GLN A 63 10.14 -16.15 8.65
CA GLN A 63 10.23 -14.75 8.23
C GLN A 63 11.37 -14.57 7.23
N ARG A 64 12.59 -15.02 7.56
CA ARG A 64 13.75 -14.88 6.68
C ARG A 64 13.56 -15.55 5.32
N GLN A 65 13.03 -16.77 5.30
CA GLN A 65 12.84 -17.53 4.06
C GLN A 65 11.67 -16.98 3.23
N PHE A 66 10.62 -16.48 3.88
CA PHE A 66 9.50 -15.82 3.23
C PHE A 66 9.92 -14.48 2.63
N ASP A 67 10.66 -13.66 3.37
CA ASP A 67 11.23 -12.39 2.89
C ASP A 67 12.09 -12.61 1.64
N ASP A 68 12.95 -13.63 1.65
CA ASP A 68 13.79 -13.99 0.50
C ASP A 68 12.95 -14.44 -0.70
N LEU A 69 11.92 -15.26 -0.48
CA LEU A 69 11.00 -15.69 -1.53
C LEU A 69 10.26 -14.52 -2.17
N MET A 70 9.88 -13.52 -1.37
CA MET A 70 9.05 -12.39 -1.80
C MET A 70 9.85 -11.21 -2.36
N ARG A 71 11.19 -11.26 -2.27
CA ARG A 71 12.11 -10.18 -2.68
C ARG A 71 11.97 -9.78 -4.15
N ASP A 72 11.62 -10.70 -5.03
CA ASP A 72 11.50 -10.48 -6.47
C ASP A 72 10.06 -10.68 -6.99
N LYS A 73 9.08 -10.83 -6.09
CA LYS A 73 7.68 -11.07 -6.42
C LYS A 73 6.85 -9.79 -6.36
N MET A 74 6.13 -9.54 -7.43
CA MET A 74 5.10 -8.53 -7.58
C MET A 74 3.77 -9.14 -7.12
N ILE A 75 3.58 -9.16 -5.81
CA ILE A 75 2.26 -9.34 -5.20
C ILE A 75 1.80 -7.94 -4.88
N ALA A 76 0.78 -7.48 -5.60
CA ALA A 76 0.32 -6.11 -5.54
C ALA A 76 -1.12 -6.06 -5.04
N LEU A 77 -1.50 -4.91 -4.47
CA LEU A 77 -2.88 -4.60 -4.12
C LEU A 77 -3.84 -4.96 -5.26
N GLU A 78 -4.84 -5.79 -4.97
CA GLU A 78 -5.78 -6.30 -5.97
C GLU A 78 -6.55 -5.17 -6.65
N GLN A 79 -6.93 -5.40 -7.91
CA GLN A 79 -7.53 -4.37 -8.76
C GLN A 79 -8.76 -3.68 -8.14
N ASP A 80 -9.64 -4.44 -7.48
CA ASP A 80 -10.85 -3.92 -6.86
C ASP A 80 -10.55 -3.05 -5.62
N LYS A 81 -9.56 -3.45 -4.81
CA LYS A 81 -9.05 -2.65 -3.68
C LYS A 81 -8.34 -1.38 -4.18
N ALA A 82 -7.50 -1.49 -5.21
CA ALA A 82 -6.82 -0.35 -5.81
C ALA A 82 -7.79 0.69 -6.38
N LEU A 83 -8.88 0.21 -7.02
CA LEU A 83 -9.99 1.04 -7.48
C LEU A 83 -10.73 1.73 -6.34
N PHE A 84 -11.00 1.01 -5.24
CA PHE A 84 -11.58 1.59 -4.04
C PHE A 84 -10.69 2.70 -3.48
N VAL A 85 -9.39 2.44 -3.32
CA VAL A 85 -8.41 3.41 -2.82
C VAL A 85 -8.35 4.64 -3.72
N TYR A 86 -8.29 4.48 -5.05
CA TYR A 86 -8.35 5.59 -6.00
C TYR A 86 -9.60 6.46 -5.77
N HIS A 87 -10.79 5.86 -5.79
CA HIS A 87 -12.04 6.61 -5.62
C HIS A 87 -12.17 7.27 -4.25
N LEU A 88 -11.64 6.63 -3.21
CA LEU A 88 -11.57 7.19 -1.86
C LEU A 88 -10.66 8.43 -1.83
N CYS A 89 -9.46 8.37 -2.43
CA CYS A 89 -8.58 9.53 -2.56
C CYS A 89 -9.23 10.67 -3.38
N ARG A 90 -9.99 10.33 -4.43
CA ARG A 90 -10.79 11.31 -5.19
C ARG A 90 -11.87 11.95 -4.32
N ALA A 91 -12.61 11.17 -3.55
CA ALA A 91 -13.69 11.66 -2.67
C ALA A 91 -13.15 12.57 -1.55
N LEU A 92 -11.99 12.25 -1.00
CA LEU A 92 -11.31 13.03 0.03
C LEU A 92 -10.66 14.32 -0.52
N SER A 93 -10.58 14.47 -1.84
CA SER A 93 -9.70 15.47 -2.49
C SER A 93 -8.25 15.38 -1.98
N ALA A 94 -7.76 14.17 -1.69
CA ALA A 94 -6.45 13.95 -1.11
C ALA A 94 -5.33 14.39 -2.08
N THR A 95 -4.36 15.15 -1.58
CA THR A 95 -3.20 15.59 -2.34
C THR A 95 -1.87 15.25 -1.68
N ARG A 96 -1.87 14.96 -0.37
CA ARG A 96 -0.68 14.57 0.38
C ARG A 96 -0.85 13.14 0.87
N ILE A 97 -0.26 12.21 0.12
CA ILE A 97 -0.41 10.77 0.36
C ILE A 97 0.93 10.18 0.78
N VAL A 98 0.91 9.24 1.72
CA VAL A 98 2.05 8.35 1.99
C VAL A 98 1.68 6.91 1.67
N GLU A 99 2.52 6.23 0.90
CA GLU A 99 2.42 4.80 0.64
C GLU A 99 3.58 4.08 1.31
N ALA A 100 3.26 3.24 2.29
CA ALA A 100 4.19 2.31 2.90
C ALA A 100 4.10 0.98 2.15
N GLY A 101 5.17 0.66 1.41
CA GLY A 101 5.27 -0.53 0.56
C GLY A 101 4.83 -0.26 -0.87
N THR A 102 5.77 0.14 -1.71
CA THR A 102 5.53 0.43 -3.12
C THR A 102 5.57 -0.82 -3.98
N SER A 103 6.44 -1.78 -3.64
CA SER A 103 6.74 -2.94 -4.45
C SER A 103 7.13 -2.49 -5.88
N PHE A 104 6.44 -3.01 -6.90
CA PHE A 104 6.67 -2.65 -8.31
C PHE A 104 5.86 -1.43 -8.76
N GLY A 105 5.25 -0.69 -7.82
CA GLY A 105 4.64 0.63 -8.05
C GLY A 105 3.21 0.63 -8.60
N LEU A 106 2.52 -0.51 -8.59
CA LEU A 106 1.17 -0.63 -9.15
C LEU A 106 0.13 0.22 -8.42
N SER A 107 0.02 0.06 -7.10
CA SER A 107 -0.87 0.88 -6.25
C SER A 107 -0.51 2.37 -6.32
N THR A 108 0.78 2.70 -6.40
CA THR A 108 1.27 4.07 -6.55
C THR A 108 0.70 4.76 -7.79
N ILE A 109 0.49 4.03 -8.90
CA ILE A 109 -0.11 4.60 -10.12
C ILE A 109 -1.53 5.12 -9.81
N TYR A 110 -2.33 4.35 -9.08
CA TYR A 110 -3.68 4.77 -8.67
C TYR A 110 -3.64 5.98 -7.76
N LEU A 111 -2.75 5.97 -6.75
CA LEU A 111 -2.60 7.08 -5.81
C LEU A 111 -2.17 8.37 -6.52
N ALA A 112 -1.16 8.28 -7.39
CA ALA A 112 -0.59 9.42 -8.10
C ALA A 112 -1.59 10.02 -9.10
N LEU A 113 -2.35 9.18 -9.80
CA LEU A 113 -3.43 9.62 -10.66
C LEU A 113 -4.49 10.41 -9.86
N ALA A 114 -4.92 9.90 -8.70
CA ALA A 114 -5.87 10.60 -7.85
C ALA A 114 -5.33 11.95 -7.35
N VAL A 115 -4.07 12.00 -6.92
CA VAL A 115 -3.36 13.21 -6.48
C VAL A 115 -3.31 14.23 -7.60
N GLY A 116 -2.86 13.86 -8.80
CA GLY A 116 -2.73 14.80 -9.92
C GLY A 116 -4.06 15.40 -10.36
N GLN A 117 -5.11 14.59 -10.37
CA GLN A 117 -6.46 15.05 -10.70
C GLN A 117 -7.12 15.88 -9.60
N ASN A 118 -6.65 15.80 -8.36
CA ASN A 118 -7.09 16.66 -7.26
C ASN A 118 -6.31 17.98 -7.32
N ALA A 119 -4.99 17.90 -7.51
CA ALA A 119 -4.09 19.04 -7.59
C ALA A 119 -4.40 19.96 -8.77
N SER A 120 -4.84 19.43 -9.92
CA SER A 120 -5.21 20.23 -11.10
C SER A 120 -6.39 21.18 -10.88
N LYS A 121 -7.17 20.97 -9.80
CA LYS A 121 -8.29 21.83 -9.40
C LYS A 121 -7.91 22.89 -8.36
N LEU A 122 -6.68 22.85 -7.85
CA LEU A 122 -6.18 23.78 -6.85
C LEU A 122 -5.43 24.94 -7.50
N ASP A 123 -5.23 26.01 -6.74
CA ASP A 123 -4.28 27.05 -7.11
C ASP A 123 -2.86 26.46 -7.29
N PRO A 124 -2.07 26.91 -8.28
CA PRO A 124 -0.74 26.33 -8.55
C PRO A 124 0.19 26.29 -7.34
N GLU A 125 0.13 27.30 -6.47
CA GLU A 125 0.94 27.32 -5.24
C GLU A 125 0.51 26.26 -4.22
N GLN A 126 -0.79 25.97 -4.11
CA GLN A 126 -1.30 24.89 -3.25
C GLN A 126 -0.97 23.52 -3.86
N GLY A 127 -1.04 23.41 -5.20
CA GLY A 127 -0.73 22.19 -5.94
C GLY A 127 0.75 21.76 -5.87
N LYS A 128 1.69 22.67 -5.57
CA LYS A 128 3.13 22.35 -5.46
C LYS A 128 3.45 21.32 -4.37
N ALA A 129 2.63 21.25 -3.32
CA ALA A 129 2.81 20.30 -2.24
C ALA A 129 2.17 18.94 -2.52
N ALA A 130 1.37 18.82 -3.58
CA ALA A 130 0.65 17.60 -3.92
C ALA A 130 1.62 16.52 -4.40
N LYS A 131 1.62 15.37 -3.72
CA LYS A 131 2.46 14.23 -4.05
C LYS A 131 1.99 12.96 -3.34
N VAL A 132 2.41 11.83 -3.89
CA VAL A 132 2.53 10.55 -3.21
C VAL A 132 3.98 10.41 -2.76
N ILE A 133 4.22 10.30 -1.46
CA ILE A 133 5.50 9.83 -0.92
C ILE A 133 5.42 8.30 -0.88
N ALA A 134 6.06 7.66 -1.85
CA ALA A 134 6.14 6.22 -1.97
C ALA A 134 7.42 5.72 -1.27
N THR A 135 7.37 4.58 -0.58
CA THR A 135 8.55 3.97 0.06
C THR A 135 8.80 2.55 -0.43
N GLU A 136 10.04 2.25 -0.83
CA GLU A 136 10.47 0.90 -1.22
C GLU A 136 11.85 0.59 -0.65
N ASN A 137 11.99 -0.58 -0.01
CA ASN A 137 13.26 -0.98 0.59
C ASN A 137 14.17 -1.71 -0.43
N GLU A 138 13.57 -2.50 -1.32
CA GLU A 138 14.30 -3.32 -2.29
C GLU A 138 14.61 -2.51 -3.57
N ALA A 139 15.88 -2.14 -3.75
CA ALA A 139 16.35 -1.34 -4.89
C ALA A 139 15.94 -1.91 -6.26
N SER A 140 15.91 -3.24 -6.41
CA SER A 140 15.47 -3.89 -7.64
C SER A 140 13.99 -3.62 -7.97
N LYS A 141 13.11 -3.65 -6.95
CA LYS A 141 11.70 -3.30 -7.10
C LYS A 141 11.54 -1.80 -7.38
N ALA A 142 12.27 -0.96 -6.65
CA ALA A 142 12.27 0.49 -6.83
C ALA A 142 12.63 0.91 -8.27
N ILE A 143 13.63 0.26 -8.88
CA ILE A 143 14.01 0.49 -10.29
C ILE A 143 12.83 0.19 -11.22
N LEU A 144 12.16 -0.94 -11.05
CA LEU A 144 11.03 -1.34 -11.89
C LEU A 144 9.80 -0.45 -11.66
N ALA A 145 9.53 -0.05 -10.42
CA ALA A 145 8.47 0.91 -10.10
C ALA A 145 8.66 2.23 -10.86
N ARG A 146 9.89 2.77 -10.85
CA ARG A 146 10.21 3.99 -11.63
C ARG A 146 10.00 3.80 -13.13
N GLN A 147 10.32 2.62 -13.67
CA GLN A 147 10.08 2.33 -15.09
C GLN A 147 8.58 2.31 -15.41
N HIS A 148 7.77 1.67 -14.56
CA HIS A 148 6.31 1.66 -14.73
C HIS A 148 5.71 3.07 -14.65
N TRP A 149 6.15 3.91 -13.72
CA TRP A 149 5.63 5.28 -13.62
C TRP A 149 6.02 6.15 -14.81
N LYS A 150 7.26 6.00 -15.28
CA LYS A 150 7.71 6.65 -16.52
C LYS A 150 6.90 6.18 -17.74
N GLU A 151 6.57 4.90 -17.81
CA GLU A 151 5.68 4.35 -18.83
C GLU A 151 4.25 4.88 -18.67
N ALA A 152 3.77 5.10 -17.45
CA ALA A 152 2.45 5.69 -17.21
C ALA A 152 2.36 7.16 -17.69
N GLY A 153 3.48 7.88 -17.66
CA GLY A 153 3.61 9.22 -18.22
C GLY A 153 3.12 10.35 -17.31
N VAL A 154 2.81 11.50 -17.92
CA VAL A 154 2.64 12.79 -17.22
C VAL A 154 1.45 12.87 -16.26
N GLU A 155 0.46 11.98 -16.41
CA GLU A 155 -0.68 11.87 -15.49
C GLU A 155 -0.28 11.30 -14.13
N VAL A 156 0.86 10.60 -14.06
CA VAL A 156 1.27 9.77 -12.93
C VAL A 156 2.65 10.16 -12.42
N GLU A 157 3.68 10.07 -13.26
CA GLU A 157 5.10 10.22 -12.86
C GLU A 157 5.40 11.51 -12.06
N PRO A 158 4.91 12.70 -12.45
CA PRO A 158 5.27 13.95 -11.78
C PRO A 158 4.77 14.06 -10.34
N TRP A 159 3.79 13.23 -9.94
CA TRP A 159 3.16 13.28 -8.63
C TRP A 159 3.80 12.35 -7.61
N ILE A 160 4.90 11.69 -7.96
CA ILE A 160 5.51 10.63 -7.14
C ILE A 160 6.89 11.08 -6.62
N GLU A 161 7.07 10.99 -5.31
CA GLU A 161 8.36 11.08 -4.63
C GLU A 161 8.68 9.69 -4.04
N LEU A 162 9.48 8.89 -4.75
CA LEU A 162 9.93 7.61 -4.21
C LEU A 162 11.15 7.78 -3.31
N ARG A 163 11.00 7.35 -2.07
CA ARG A 163 12.03 7.25 -1.04
C ARG A 163 12.51 5.80 -0.90
N GLU A 164 13.68 5.53 -1.46
CA GLU A 164 14.29 4.20 -1.45
C GLU A 164 15.06 3.94 -0.14
N GLY A 165 14.91 2.75 0.43
CA GLY A 165 15.54 2.30 1.67
C GLY A 165 14.56 2.06 2.82
N ASP A 166 15.09 1.89 4.03
CA ASP A 166 14.29 1.64 5.24
C ASP A 166 13.37 2.84 5.53
N LEU A 167 12.06 2.63 5.41
CA LEU A 167 11.04 3.66 5.60
C LEU A 167 11.13 4.36 6.96
N ARG A 168 11.69 3.70 8.00
CA ARG A 168 11.86 4.32 9.33
C ARG A 168 12.88 5.45 9.30
N GLN A 169 13.82 5.38 8.38
CA GLN A 169 14.83 6.41 8.14
C GLN A 169 14.32 7.41 7.11
N THR A 170 13.74 6.93 6.01
CA THR A 170 13.36 7.81 4.90
C THR A 170 12.13 8.67 5.22
N LEU A 171 11.24 8.22 6.11
CA LEU A 171 10.09 9.00 6.59
C LEU A 171 10.39 9.81 7.87
N ALA A 172 11.61 9.76 8.41
CA ALA A 172 11.96 10.49 9.64
C ALA A 172 12.01 12.02 9.48
N SER A 173 11.96 12.52 8.24
CA SER A 173 12.04 13.95 7.95
C SER A 173 11.33 14.30 6.64
N ASN A 174 11.15 15.61 6.39
CA ASN A 174 10.58 16.14 5.15
C ASN A 174 9.19 15.58 4.79
N LEU A 175 8.39 15.24 5.81
CA LEU A 175 6.99 14.88 5.61
C LEU A 175 6.16 16.16 5.37
N PRO A 176 5.13 16.11 4.52
CA PRO A 176 4.20 17.21 4.39
C PRO A 176 3.43 17.39 5.70
N MET A 177 3.01 18.62 5.99
CA MET A 177 2.02 18.86 7.03
C MET A 177 0.65 18.40 6.53
N GLU A 178 -0.17 17.87 7.45
CA GLU A 178 -1.55 17.40 7.21
C GLU A 178 -1.66 16.34 6.09
N ILE A 179 -0.98 15.21 6.26
CA ILE A 179 -1.17 14.03 5.40
C ILE A 179 -2.66 13.66 5.37
N ASP A 180 -3.22 13.53 4.17
CA ASP A 180 -4.65 13.29 3.94
C ASP A 180 -4.96 11.78 3.91
N PHE A 181 -4.02 10.97 3.41
CA PHE A 181 -4.20 9.55 3.19
C PHE A 181 -2.91 8.75 3.40
N VAL A 182 -3.03 7.54 3.96
CA VAL A 182 -1.94 6.57 4.08
C VAL A 182 -2.39 5.20 3.58
N LEU A 183 -1.60 4.58 2.70
CA LEU A 183 -1.73 3.17 2.35
C LEU A 183 -0.66 2.36 3.08
N PHE A 184 -1.07 1.34 3.82
CA PHE A 184 -0.22 0.29 4.36
C PHE A 184 -0.42 -0.98 3.54
N ASP A 185 0.42 -1.15 2.52
CA ASP A 185 0.61 -2.39 1.76
C ASP A 185 2.06 -2.85 1.95
N ILE A 186 2.38 -3.11 3.22
CA ILE A 186 3.74 -3.32 3.72
C ILE A 186 3.78 -4.57 4.58
N TRP A 187 4.99 -5.09 4.81
CA TRP A 187 5.27 -6.03 5.88
C TRP A 187 4.61 -5.59 7.18
N THR A 188 3.70 -6.42 7.70
CA THR A 188 2.81 -6.06 8.82
C THR A 188 3.54 -5.52 10.07
N PRO A 189 4.75 -5.99 10.45
CA PRO A 189 5.48 -5.41 11.60
C PRO A 189 5.90 -3.94 11.39
N MET A 190 5.89 -3.44 10.16
CA MET A 190 6.26 -2.06 9.82
C MET A 190 5.09 -1.07 9.93
N VAL A 191 3.85 -1.55 10.04
CA VAL A 191 2.66 -0.69 10.10
C VAL A 191 2.72 0.28 11.28
N VAL A 192 2.96 -0.23 12.50
CA VAL A 192 3.03 0.63 13.71
C VAL A 192 4.25 1.55 13.72
N PRO A 193 5.49 1.10 13.39
CA PRO A 193 6.62 2.00 13.23
C PRO A 193 6.35 3.13 12.23
N THR A 194 5.69 2.83 11.11
CA THR A 194 5.32 3.83 10.11
C THR A 194 4.29 4.80 10.69
N LEU A 195 3.20 4.30 11.28
CA LEU A 195 2.14 5.13 11.85
C LEU A 195 2.70 6.14 12.86
N ARG A 196 3.61 5.71 13.74
CA ARG A 196 4.23 6.61 14.73
C ARG A 196 5.02 7.75 14.11
N LEU A 197 5.64 7.54 12.96
CA LEU A 197 6.37 8.58 12.22
C LEU A 197 5.41 9.58 11.55
N LEU A 198 4.27 9.07 11.05
CA LEU A 198 3.30 9.87 10.30
C LEU A 198 2.28 10.60 11.19
N GLU A 199 1.93 10.03 12.35
CA GLU A 199 0.87 10.53 13.24
C GLU A 199 0.96 12.02 13.59
N PRO A 200 2.15 12.59 13.89
CA PRO A 200 2.28 14.03 14.15
C PRO A 200 1.91 14.92 12.95
N ASN A 201 1.95 14.38 11.75
CA ASN A 201 1.68 15.06 10.48
C ASN A 201 0.31 14.70 9.90
N LEU A 202 -0.46 13.78 10.51
CA LEU A 202 -1.79 13.42 10.02
C LEU A 202 -2.77 14.57 10.19
N LYS A 203 -3.56 14.83 9.15
CA LYS A 203 -4.69 15.74 9.21
C LYS A 203 -5.83 15.15 10.04
N LYS A 204 -6.61 15.98 10.73
CA LYS A 204 -7.93 15.54 11.23
C LYS A 204 -8.79 15.06 10.06
N GLY A 205 -9.31 13.84 10.15
CA GLY A 205 -10.03 13.17 9.07
C GLY A 205 -9.13 12.43 8.08
N ALA A 206 -7.82 12.35 8.32
CA ALA A 206 -6.92 11.54 7.50
C ALA A 206 -7.38 10.08 7.51
N VAL A 207 -7.29 9.44 6.35
CA VAL A 207 -7.70 8.05 6.17
C VAL A 207 -6.48 7.17 6.02
N LEU A 208 -6.46 6.07 6.76
CA LEU A 208 -5.44 5.05 6.74
C LEU A 208 -6.08 3.76 6.25
N VAL A 209 -5.53 3.17 5.20
CA VAL A 209 -5.98 1.89 4.66
C VAL A 209 -4.89 0.86 4.84
N ALA A 210 -5.21 -0.29 5.44
CA ALA A 210 -4.27 -1.39 5.62
C ALA A 210 -4.77 -2.66 4.92
N ASP A 211 -3.93 -3.26 4.09
CA ASP A 211 -4.31 -4.44 3.31
C ASP A 211 -4.02 -5.76 4.03
N ASN A 212 -4.73 -6.82 3.64
CA ASN A 212 -4.58 -8.18 4.14
C ASN A 212 -4.79 -8.35 5.66
N VAL A 213 -5.54 -7.46 6.31
CA VAL A 213 -5.72 -7.48 7.78
C VAL A 213 -6.39 -8.75 8.33
N THR A 214 -7.13 -9.48 7.51
CA THR A 214 -7.75 -10.76 7.88
C THR A 214 -6.83 -11.94 7.57
N SER A 215 -6.20 -11.96 6.39
CA SER A 215 -5.27 -13.05 6.01
C SER A 215 -3.95 -13.01 6.79
N SER A 216 -3.57 -11.84 7.29
CA SER A 216 -2.35 -11.59 8.06
C SER A 216 -2.65 -11.15 9.50
N ALA A 217 -3.77 -11.59 10.06
CA ALA A 217 -4.33 -11.10 11.33
C ALA A 217 -3.29 -11.00 12.47
N SER A 218 -2.49 -12.06 12.70
CA SER A 218 -1.47 -12.06 13.76
C SER A 218 -0.39 -11.00 13.58
N GLY A 219 -0.14 -10.55 12.35
CA GLY A 219 0.81 -9.48 12.06
C GLY A 219 0.27 -8.09 12.40
N TYR A 220 -1.04 -7.95 12.56
CA TYR A 220 -1.72 -6.67 12.84
C TYR A 220 -2.09 -6.47 14.32
N ASP A 221 -1.79 -7.44 15.20
CA ASP A 221 -2.10 -7.36 16.63
C ASP A 221 -1.56 -6.04 17.25
N ASP A 222 -0.31 -5.68 16.97
CA ASP A 222 0.29 -4.43 17.45
C ASP A 222 -0.43 -3.19 16.93
N PHE A 223 -0.89 -3.20 15.68
CA PHE A 223 -1.64 -2.10 15.08
C PHE A 223 -3.04 -1.96 15.70
N HIS A 224 -3.74 -3.08 15.88
CA HIS A 224 -5.05 -3.11 16.52
C HIS A 224 -4.98 -2.66 17.98
N ASP A 225 -3.96 -3.10 18.73
CA ASP A 225 -3.71 -2.62 20.09
C ASP A 225 -3.36 -1.12 20.11
N TYR A 226 -2.58 -0.65 19.13
CA TYR A 226 -2.24 0.77 19.00
C TYR A 226 -3.46 1.68 18.83
N ILE A 227 -4.38 1.32 17.92
CA ILE A 227 -5.59 2.12 17.67
C ILE A 227 -6.63 1.94 18.76
N LYS A 228 -6.74 0.75 19.37
CA LYS A 228 -7.67 0.47 20.47
C LYS A 228 -7.33 1.26 21.73
N THR A 229 -6.05 1.36 22.06
CA THR A 229 -5.58 2.18 23.20
C THR A 229 -5.78 3.69 22.96
N ARG A 230 -5.87 4.12 21.70
CA ARG A 230 -6.14 5.49 21.25
C ARG A 230 -7.53 5.64 20.63
N ARG A 231 -8.53 4.90 21.13
CA ARG A 231 -9.89 4.88 20.59
C ARG A 231 -10.59 6.24 20.50
N ASN A 232 -10.11 7.26 21.20
CA ASN A 232 -10.61 8.62 21.05
C ASN A 232 -10.17 9.22 19.71
N ALA A 233 -8.96 8.91 19.25
CA ALA A 233 -8.35 9.44 18.03
C ALA A 233 -8.54 8.57 16.78
N TYR A 234 -8.96 7.32 16.90
CA TYR A 234 -9.13 6.43 15.74
C TYR A 234 -10.53 5.81 15.67
N ARG A 235 -11.06 5.68 14.45
CA ARG A 235 -12.29 4.92 14.13
C ARG A 235 -11.97 3.95 13.00
N SER A 236 -12.14 2.65 13.21
CA SER A 236 -11.78 1.64 12.23
C SER A 236 -12.92 0.66 11.96
N LEU A 237 -12.96 0.15 10.73
CA LEU A 237 -13.73 -1.03 10.33
C LEU A 237 -12.99 -1.82 9.23
N VAL A 238 -13.21 -3.13 9.20
CA VAL A 238 -12.68 -3.99 8.14
C VAL A 238 -13.72 -4.11 7.03
N LEU A 239 -13.34 -3.71 5.82
CA LEU A 239 -14.14 -3.84 4.61
C LEU A 239 -14.04 -5.28 4.07
N PRO A 240 -15.11 -5.82 3.45
CA PRO A 240 -15.22 -7.24 3.11
C PRO A 240 -14.51 -7.61 1.79
N TYR A 241 -13.30 -7.12 1.58
CA TYR A 241 -12.43 -7.51 0.45
C TYR A 241 -11.68 -8.81 0.76
N SER A 242 -11.20 -9.50 -0.29
CA SER A 242 -10.35 -10.68 -0.13
C SER A 242 -9.15 -10.37 0.78
N GLY A 243 -8.85 -11.24 1.74
CA GLY A 243 -7.79 -10.99 2.73
C GLY A 243 -8.09 -9.88 3.76
N GLY A 244 -9.18 -9.12 3.61
CA GLY A 244 -9.58 -8.00 4.46
C GLY A 244 -8.85 -6.70 4.12
N LEU A 245 -9.60 -5.60 4.01
CA LEU A 245 -9.06 -4.25 3.80
C LEU A 245 -9.55 -3.35 4.94
N GLU A 246 -8.67 -2.94 5.84
CA GLU A 246 -9.06 -2.10 6.97
C GLU A 246 -9.09 -0.64 6.58
N PHE A 247 -10.20 0.03 6.91
CA PHE A 247 -10.40 1.46 6.73
C PHE A 247 -10.42 2.12 8.10
N THR A 248 -9.44 2.99 8.36
CA THR A 248 -9.29 3.72 9.61
C THR A 248 -9.32 5.23 9.36
N ILE A 249 -10.08 5.97 10.17
CA ILE A 249 -10.08 7.44 10.19
C ILE A 249 -9.34 7.91 11.44
N TYR A 250 -8.42 8.86 11.27
CA TYR A 250 -7.81 9.62 12.35
C TYR A 250 -8.66 10.87 12.67
N ASP A 251 -9.24 10.91 13.87
CA ASP A 251 -10.14 11.96 14.39
C ASP A 251 -9.80 12.26 15.86
N PRO A 252 -8.66 12.93 16.14
CA PRO A 252 -8.19 13.25 17.48
C PRO A 252 -9.01 14.33 18.21
#